data_AF-A0A367MC44-F1
#
_entry.id   AF-A0A367MC44-F1
#
_cell.length_a   1.000
_cell.length_b   1.000
_cell.length_c   1.000
_cell.angle_alpha   90.00
_cell.angle_beta   90.00
_cell.angle_gamma   90.00
#
_symmetry.space_group_name_H-M   'P 1'
#
loop_
_entity.id
_entity.type
_entity.pdbx_description
1 polymer ?
#
loop_
_entity_poly.entity_id
_entity_poly.type
_entity_poly.pdbx_seq_one_letter_code
_entity_poly.pdbx_strand_id
1 'polypeptide(L)'
;YKMNVNSGAVDRVTFIGNDNANPKLSADEKTLVMVHRQQGYTNFQIAAQDLQRGNLRVLSNTTLDDSPTVAPNGTMLIYATRQQDRGVLMLVSINGRVRIPLPTAQGDVREPSWSPYLN
;
A
#
# COMPACT_ATOMS: atom_id res chain seq x y z
N TYR A 1 -9.99 9.38 3.10
CA TYR A 1 -11.32 9.55 3.71
C TYR A 1 -12.11 8.26 3.52
N LYS A 2 -13.11 8.00 4.37
CA LYS A 2 -14.14 6.96 4.21
C LYS A 2 -15.47 7.67 3.98
N MET A 3 -16.22 7.24 2.98
CA MET A 3 -17.51 7.84 2.64
C MET A 3 -18.60 6.79 2.74
N ASN A 4 -19.71 7.13 3.38
CA ASN A 4 -20.95 6.39 3.25
C ASN A 4 -21.66 6.84 1.97
N VAL A 5 -21.84 5.93 1.02
CA VAL A 5 -22.44 6.23 -0.29
C VAL A 5 -23.93 6.60 -0.22
N ASN A 6 -24.65 6.14 0.81
CA ASN A 6 -26.08 6.39 0.96
C ASN A 6 -26.36 7.74 1.62
N SER A 7 -25.60 8.09 2.66
CA SER A 7 -25.81 9.34 3.41
C SER A 7 -24.92 10.50 2.95
N GLY A 8 -23.85 10.22 2.19
CA GLY A 8 -22.84 11.22 1.84
C GLY A 8 -21.94 11.62 3.01
N ALA A 9 -22.05 10.98 4.18
CA ALA A 9 -21.19 11.25 5.32
C ALA A 9 -19.74 10.89 5.00
N VAL A 10 -18.80 11.77 5.37
CA VAL A 10 -17.37 11.63 5.07
C VAL A 10 -16.55 11.77 6.34
N ASP A 11 -15.73 10.76 6.60
CA ASP A 11 -14.82 10.72 7.74
C ASP A 11 -13.35 10.65 7.29
N ARG A 12 -12.50 11.43 7.94
CA ARG A 12 -11.04 11.27 7.78
C ARG A 12 -10.60 10.05 8.58
N VAL A 13 -9.76 9.20 7.98
CA VAL A 13 -9.31 7.93 8.59
C VAL A 13 -7.80 7.84 8.82
N THR A 14 -7.02 8.77 8.25
CA THR A 14 -5.55 8.80 8.37
C THR A 14 -5.08 10.09 9.02
N PHE A 15 -4.30 9.97 10.09
CA PHE A 15 -3.85 11.11 10.91
C PHE A 15 -2.34 11.11 11.20
N ILE A 16 -1.62 10.09 10.74
CA ILE A 16 -0.17 9.94 10.94
C ILE A 16 0.54 10.29 9.62
N GLY A 17 1.65 11.03 9.71
CA GLY A 17 2.40 11.52 8.55
C GLY A 17 1.83 12.79 7.92
N ASN A 18 2.54 13.32 6.92
CA ASN A 18 2.14 14.55 6.22
C ASN A 18 1.43 14.27 4.88
N ASP A 19 1.46 13.04 4.38
CA ASP A 19 0.77 12.62 3.16
C ASP A 19 0.36 11.15 3.23
N ASN A 20 -0.85 10.86 2.78
CA ASN A 20 -1.43 9.52 2.77
C ASN A 20 -2.39 9.41 1.56
N ALA A 21 -2.01 8.60 0.57
CA ALA A 21 -2.69 8.52 -0.72
C ALA A 21 -2.78 7.07 -1.23
N ASN A 22 -3.52 6.89 -2.34
CA ASN A 22 -3.71 5.61 -3.02
C ASN A 22 -4.13 4.45 -2.09
N PRO A 23 -5.20 4.62 -1.28
CA PRO A 23 -5.63 3.62 -0.33
C PRO A 23 -6.07 2.31 -1.01
N LYS A 24 -5.83 1.19 -0.33
CA LYS A 24 -6.38 -0.14 -0.59
C LYS A 24 -6.77 -0.79 0.73
N LEU A 25 -7.99 -1.29 0.80
CA LEU A 25 -8.45 -2.05 1.97
C LEU A 25 -8.04 -3.51 1.83
N SER A 26 -7.70 -4.14 2.95
CA SER A 26 -7.70 -5.61 3.05
C SER A 26 -9.12 -6.15 2.86
N ALA A 27 -9.22 -7.41 2.45
CA ALA A 27 -10.52 -8.07 2.22
C ALA A 27 -11.42 -8.11 3.46
N ASP A 28 -10.84 -8.09 4.66
CA ASP A 28 -11.56 -8.02 5.94
C ASP A 28 -11.84 -6.59 6.42
N GLU A 29 -11.48 -5.58 5.63
CA GLU A 29 -11.63 -4.14 5.89
C GLU A 29 -10.94 -3.62 7.17
N LYS A 30 -10.07 -4.42 7.81
CA LYS A 30 -9.40 -4.01 9.06
C LYS A 30 -8.10 -3.26 8.81
N THR A 31 -7.49 -3.45 7.64
CA THR A 31 -6.20 -2.84 7.31
C THR A 31 -6.33 -1.94 6.10
N LEU A 32 -5.82 -0.72 6.22
CA LEU A 32 -5.65 0.21 5.11
C LEU A 32 -4.18 0.22 4.68
N VAL A 33 -3.91 -0.27 3.47
CA VAL A 33 -2.61 -0.11 2.81
C VAL A 33 -2.64 1.17 1.99
N MET A 34 -1.55 1.93 2.03
CA MET A 34 -1.48 3.23 1.34
C MET A 34 -0.05 3.61 1.02
N VAL A 35 0.09 4.57 0.10
CA VAL A 35 1.29 5.38 -0.04
C VAL A 35 1.31 6.39 1.11
N HIS A 36 2.42 6.43 1.83
CA HIS A 36 2.60 7.19 3.06
C HIS A 36 3.89 7.99 2.98
N ARG A 37 3.84 9.24 3.45
CA ARG A 37 5.02 10.05 3.71
C ARG A 37 5.04 10.45 5.18
N GLN A 38 6.13 10.07 5.84
CA GLN A 38 6.33 10.38 7.25
C GLN A 38 6.59 11.88 7.44
N GLN A 39 6.09 12.44 8.55
CA GLN A 39 6.32 13.84 8.92
C GLN A 39 7.82 14.14 8.97
N GLY A 40 8.27 15.19 8.27
CA GLY A 40 9.68 15.58 8.20
C GLY A 40 10.54 14.81 7.19
N TYR A 41 9.96 13.86 6.45
CA TYR A 41 10.65 13.11 5.40
C TYR A 41 10.07 13.43 4.02
N THR A 42 10.87 13.19 2.98
CA THR A 42 10.49 13.40 1.57
C THR A 42 10.06 12.12 0.86
N ASN A 43 10.40 10.95 1.42
CA ASN A 43 10.22 9.67 0.75
C ASN A 43 8.77 9.19 0.85
N PHE A 44 8.21 8.80 -0.30
CA PHE A 44 6.96 8.06 -0.38
C PHE A 44 7.24 6.56 -0.24
N GLN A 45 6.56 5.96 0.72
CA GLN A 45 6.72 4.56 1.14
C GLN A 45 5.38 3.88 1.24
N ILE A 46 5.34 2.54 1.19
CA ILE A 46 4.13 1.78 1.48
C ILE A 46 3.99 1.61 2.99
N ALA A 47 2.81 1.91 3.52
CA ALA A 47 2.45 1.64 4.90
C ALA A 47 1.13 0.88 5.00
N ALA A 48 0.94 0.20 6.13
CA ALA A 48 -0.33 -0.40 6.55
C ALA A 48 -0.78 0.21 7.87
N GLN A 49 -2.05 0.61 7.93
CA GLN A 49 -2.70 1.12 9.13
C GLN A 49 -3.80 0.15 9.57
N ASP A 50 -3.76 -0.25 10.85
CA ASP A 50 -4.88 -0.94 11.51
C ASP A 50 -6.01 0.08 11.75
N LEU A 51 -7.16 -0.11 11.12
CA LEU A 51 -8.29 0.82 11.21
C LEU A 51 -9.06 0.71 12.53
N GLN A 52 -8.86 -0.34 13.32
CA GLN A 52 -9.48 -0.50 14.63
C GLN A 52 -8.62 0.14 15.74
N ARG A 53 -7.30 -0.02 15.65
CA ARG A 53 -6.34 0.47 16.66
C ARG A 53 -5.68 1.80 16.30
N GLY A 54 -5.71 2.20 15.03
CA GLY A 54 -5.04 3.41 14.53
C GLY A 54 -3.52 3.28 14.35
N ASN A 55 -2.92 2.12 14.64
CA ASN A 55 -1.49 1.91 14.52
C ASN A 55 -1.06 1.86 13.06
N LEU A 56 0.00 2.59 12.71
CA LEU A 56 0.62 2.60 11.38
C LEU A 56 1.96 1.88 11.40
N ARG A 57 2.21 1.07 10.38
CA ARG A 57 3.50 0.41 10.12
C ARG A 57 3.95 0.70 8.70
N VAL A 58 5.17 1.21 8.56
CA VAL A 58 5.83 1.30 7.26
C VAL A 58 6.29 -0.09 6.82
N LEU A 59 5.89 -0.50 5.63
CA LEU A 59 6.13 -1.82 5.05
C LEU A 59 7.24 -1.83 4.01
N SER A 60 7.63 -0.67 3.47
CA SER A 60 8.71 -0.53 2.50
C SER A 60 9.95 0.17 3.10
N ASN A 61 11.05 0.20 2.36
CA ASN A 61 12.33 0.84 2.70
C ASN A 61 13.00 1.42 1.45
N THR A 62 12.23 1.48 0.37
CA THR A 62 12.59 2.02 -0.93
C THR A 62 12.07 3.45 -1.03
N THR A 63 12.21 4.05 -2.21
CA THR A 63 11.84 5.44 -2.47
C THR A 63 10.96 5.49 -3.71
N LEU A 64 10.03 6.46 -3.72
CA LEU A 64 9.06 6.64 -4.81
C LEU A 64 8.18 5.39 -4.97
N ASP A 65 7.73 4.85 -3.84
CA ASP A 65 6.81 3.73 -3.85
C ASP A 65 5.40 4.19 -4.21
N ASP A 66 4.72 3.42 -5.05
CA ASP A 66 3.37 3.73 -5.49
C ASP A 66 2.57 2.48 -5.87
N SER A 67 1.30 2.69 -6.18
CA SER A 67 0.36 1.72 -6.73
C SER A 67 0.32 0.41 -5.94
N PRO A 68 0.10 0.44 -4.61
CA PRO A 68 -0.07 -0.78 -3.86
C PRO A 68 -1.35 -1.52 -4.29
N THR A 69 -1.30 -2.85 -4.27
CA THR A 69 -2.45 -3.74 -4.43
C THR A 69 -2.38 -4.87 -3.42
N VAL A 70 -3.48 -5.12 -2.73
CA VAL A 70 -3.55 -6.13 -1.66
C VAL A 70 -4.05 -7.46 -2.23
N ALA A 71 -3.43 -8.57 -1.84
CA ALA A 71 -3.88 -9.90 -2.20
C ALA A 71 -5.28 -10.19 -1.62
N PRO A 72 -6.12 -11.01 -2.28
CA PRO A 72 -7.45 -11.35 -1.77
C PRO A 72 -7.47 -11.97 -0.37
N ASN A 73 -6.39 -12.66 0.00
CA ASN A 73 -6.22 -13.25 1.33
C ASN A 73 -5.85 -12.23 2.43
N GLY A 74 -5.59 -10.97 2.06
CA GLY A 74 -5.25 -9.90 2.99
C GLY A 74 -3.92 -10.07 3.73
N THR A 75 -3.01 -10.93 3.27
CA THR A 75 -1.74 -11.20 3.95
C THR A 75 -0.51 -10.62 3.24
N MET A 76 -0.64 -10.39 1.93
CA MET A 76 0.42 -9.95 1.03
C MET A 76 -0.06 -8.74 0.22
N LEU A 77 0.86 -7.95 -0.29
CA LEU A 77 0.60 -6.88 -1.25
C LEU A 77 1.75 -6.78 -2.25
N ILE A 78 1.44 -6.30 -3.46
CA ILE A 78 2.45 -5.89 -4.45
C ILE A 78 2.43 -4.36 -4.52
N TYR A 79 3.59 -3.75 -4.71
CA TYR A 79 3.71 -2.32 -5.03
C TYR A 79 4.79 -2.11 -6.09
N ALA A 80 4.75 -0.95 -6.74
CA ALA A 80 5.80 -0.49 -7.64
C ALA A 80 6.77 0.43 -6.89
N THR A 81 8.06 0.29 -7.15
CA THR A 81 9.13 1.16 -6.65
C THR A 81 10.07 1.52 -7.79
N ARG A 82 10.93 2.51 -7.58
CA ARG A 82 12.06 2.77 -8.47
C ARG A 82 13.37 2.18 -7.93
N GLN A 83 14.12 1.48 -8.78
CA GLN A 83 15.50 1.06 -8.52
C GLN A 83 16.35 1.36 -9.76
N GLN A 84 17.47 2.08 -9.61
CA GLN A 84 18.36 2.47 -10.72
C GLN A 84 17.58 3.04 -11.93
N ASP A 85 16.66 3.98 -11.64
CA ASP A 85 15.74 4.63 -12.58
C ASP A 85 14.69 3.74 -13.29
N ARG A 86 14.68 2.44 -13.02
CA ARG A 86 13.68 1.48 -13.53
C ARG A 86 12.57 1.22 -12.52
N GLY A 87 11.33 1.07 -12.98
CA GLY A 87 10.24 0.56 -12.16
C GLY A 87 10.39 -0.93 -11.92
N VAL A 88 10.27 -1.32 -10.66
CA VAL A 88 10.39 -2.69 -10.18
C VAL A 88 9.19 -2.99 -9.30
N LEU A 89 8.69 -4.22 -9.37
CA LEU A 89 7.64 -4.69 -8.49
C LEU A 89 8.22 -5.36 -7.24
N MET A 90 7.60 -5.09 -6.10
CA MET A 90 7.98 -5.66 -4.82
C MET A 90 6.78 -6.37 -4.21
N LEU A 91 6.98 -7.59 -3.74
CA LEU A 91 6.03 -8.35 -2.95
C LEU A 91 6.38 -8.16 -1.46
N VAL A 92 5.42 -7.76 -0.63
CA VAL A 92 5.62 -7.59 0.81
C VAL A 92 4.45 -8.15 1.60
N SER A 93 4.71 -8.73 2.77
CA SER A 93 3.65 -9.14 3.69
C SER A 93 3.11 -7.95 4.48
N ILE A 94 1.81 -7.94 4.78
CA ILE A 94 1.16 -6.87 5.57
C ILE A 94 1.76 -6.77 6.99
N ASN A 95 2.27 -7.87 7.53
CA ASN A 95 2.97 -7.86 8.82
C ASN A 95 4.42 -7.33 8.74
N GLY A 96 4.94 -7.04 7.53
CA GLY A 96 6.27 -6.49 7.29
C GLY A 96 7.43 -7.48 7.39
N ARG A 97 7.16 -8.78 7.61
CA ARG A 97 8.19 -9.81 7.81
C ARG A 97 8.82 -10.34 6.54
N VAL A 98 8.08 -10.32 5.43
CA VAL A 98 8.52 -10.84 4.14
C VAL A 98 8.58 -9.69 3.15
N ARG A 99 9.69 -9.62 2.41
CA ARG A 99 9.83 -8.72 1.29
C ARG A 99 10.71 -9.32 0.22
N ILE A 100 10.21 -9.38 -1.01
CA ILE A 100 10.89 -10.04 -2.12
C ILE A 100 10.68 -9.20 -3.39
N PRO A 101 11.74 -8.89 -4.15
CA PRO A 101 11.57 -8.31 -5.48
C PRO A 101 10.91 -9.33 -6.42
N LEU A 102 9.92 -8.90 -7.19
CA LEU A 102 9.32 -9.76 -8.22
C LEU A 102 10.16 -9.69 -9.50
N PRO A 103 10.48 -10.83 -10.13
CA PRO A 103 11.17 -10.83 -11.41
C PRO A 103 10.31 -10.11 -12.46
N THR A 104 10.85 -9.04 -13.05
CA THR A 104 10.21 -8.35 -14.17
C THR A 104 10.89 -8.80 -15.48
N ALA A 105 10.10 -9.08 -16.52
CA ALA A 105 10.64 -9.17 -17.88
C ALA A 105 11.30 -7.82 -18.25
N GLN A 106 12.22 -7.80 -19.21
CA GLN A 106 12.93 -6.57 -19.59
C GLN A 106 11.94 -5.41 -19.82
N GLY A 107 12.11 -4.31 -19.08
CA GLY A 107 11.23 -3.14 -19.18
C GLY A 107 11.05 -2.39 -17.85
N ASP A 108 10.32 -1.28 -17.91
CA ASP A 108 9.82 -0.54 -16.74
C ASP A 108 8.43 -1.09 -16.39
N VAL A 109 8.27 -1.67 -15.20
CA VAL A 109 6.99 -2.26 -14.75
C VAL A 109 6.41 -1.41 -13.63
N ARG A 110 5.15 -1.02 -13.80
CA ARG A 110 4.40 -0.16 -12.87
C ARG A 110 2.95 -0.63 -12.76
N GLU A 111 2.23 -0.05 -11.81
CA GLU A 111 0.77 -0.20 -11.66
C GLU A 111 0.30 -1.67 -11.54
N PRO A 112 0.81 -2.43 -10.55
CA PRO A 112 0.36 -3.80 -10.34
C PRO A 112 -1.11 -3.85 -9.92
N SER A 113 -1.80 -4.91 -10.34
CA SER A 113 -3.15 -5.23 -9.87
C SER A 113 -3.21 -6.70 -9.46
N TRP A 114 -3.76 -6.97 -8.28
CA TRP A 114 -3.97 -8.34 -7.81
C TRP A 114 -5.38 -8.79 -8.18
N SER A 115 -5.50 -9.94 -8.84
CA SER A 115 -6.81 -10.52 -9.16
C SER A 115 -7.60 -10.86 -7.89
N PRO A 116 -8.94 -10.85 -7.92
CA PRO A 116 -9.75 -11.53 -6.92
C PRO A 116 -9.47 -13.04 -6.93
N TYR A 117 -10.11 -13.77 -6.01
CA TYR A 117 -10.06 -15.24 -6.03
C TYR A 117 -10.53 -15.78 -7.38
N LEU A 118 -9.75 -16.69 -7.96
CA LEU A 118 -10.13 -17.46 -9.14
C LEU A 118 -10.94 -18.66 -8.65
N ASN A 119 -12.23 -18.68 -8.95
CA ASN A 119 -13.13 -19.79 -8.64
C ASN A 119 -13.22 -20.76 -9.82
#